data_AF-A0A8C2I7A7-F1
#
_entry.id   AF-A0A8C2I7A7-F1
#
_cell.length_a   1.000
_cell.length_b   1.000
_cell.length_c   1.000
_cell.angle_alpha   90.00
_cell.angle_beta   90.00
_cell.angle_gamma   90.00
#
_symmetry.space_group_name_H-M   'P 1'
#
loop_
_entity.id
_entity.type
_entity.pdbx_description
1 polymer ?
#
loop_
_entity_poly.entity_id
_entity_poly.type
_entity_poly.pdbx_seq_one_letter_code
_entity_poly.pdbx_strand_id
1 'polypeptide(L)'
;MLFCVYYSEYCTGWRCFVVNILLSLQVFCCVCSSTVLLKFGFNVISLQFNVLKDLKSSEELRHREMEAPPVTVMPVTGGTINMMEYLLQGSVLDQSMESLLHRLRGLCDNMEPESFADHELVYLLKGQQGNPFMLRARRSLLHPTAPWHLRYLGQPEVGDKSRHALVRNCVDVAASHSLPEFLNEMGFRMDHEFVAKGQVFRKGAMKVVVSKLLRVLATGNTENTEPLSLSYLVELSVLAPAGQDNVSEDMRSFAEQLKPLVHLEKIDPKRLM
;
A
#
# COMPACT_ATOMS: atom_id res chain seq x y z
N MET A 1 9.41 -29.94 -17.40
CA MET A 1 8.65 -29.13 -18.37
C MET A 1 7.19 -29.57 -18.26
N LEU A 2 6.42 -29.00 -17.32
CA LEU A 2 5.01 -29.36 -17.12
C LEU A 2 4.17 -28.11 -17.37
N PHE A 3 3.49 -28.09 -18.52
CA PHE A 3 2.41 -27.16 -18.80
C PHE A 3 1.17 -27.63 -18.04
N CYS A 4 0.58 -26.76 -17.22
CA CYS A 4 -0.80 -26.96 -16.75
C CYS A 4 -1.65 -25.85 -17.40
N VAL A 5 -2.20 -26.19 -18.56
CA VAL A 5 -3.17 -25.35 -19.29
C VAL A 5 -4.54 -25.72 -18.73
N TYR A 6 -5.16 -24.82 -17.95
CA TYR A 6 -6.60 -24.91 -17.69
C TYR A 6 -7.32 -24.12 -18.78
N TYR A 7 -7.85 -24.85 -19.76
CA TYR A 7 -8.76 -24.32 -20.77
C TYR A 7 -10.14 -24.13 -20.12
N SER A 8 -10.72 -22.94 -20.22
CA SER A 8 -12.16 -22.74 -20.02
C SER A 8 -12.73 -22.26 -21.36
N GLU A 9 -13.57 -23.10 -21.98
CA GLU A 9 -13.99 -23.03 -23.38
C GLU A 9 -14.95 -21.89 -23.77
N TYR A 10 -15.06 -20.80 -22.99
CA TYR A 10 -16.01 -19.72 -23.28
C TYR A 10 -15.41 -18.33 -23.08
N CYS A 11 -14.38 -17.94 -23.83
CA CYS A 11 -13.96 -16.53 -23.91
C CYS A 11 -13.15 -16.26 -25.18
N THR A 12 -13.82 -16.18 -26.33
CA THR A 12 -13.23 -15.67 -27.57
C THR A 12 -13.21 -14.14 -27.55
N GLY A 13 -12.14 -13.56 -27.00
CA GLY A 13 -11.72 -12.19 -27.32
C GLY A 13 -11.41 -11.26 -26.15
N TRP A 14 -10.38 -11.53 -25.34
CA TRP A 14 -9.92 -10.59 -24.30
C TRP A 14 -8.38 -10.48 -24.25
N ARG A 15 -7.87 -9.26 -24.05
CA ARG A 15 -6.43 -8.97 -23.88
C ARG A 15 -5.96 -9.43 -22.49
N CYS A 16 -5.28 -10.56 -22.42
CA CYS A 16 -4.52 -10.96 -21.23
C CYS A 16 -3.28 -10.07 -21.08
N PHE A 17 -3.22 -9.23 -20.04
CA PHE A 17 -1.95 -8.63 -19.62
C PHE A 17 -1.22 -9.60 -18.70
N VAL A 18 -0.15 -10.20 -19.22
CA VAL A 18 0.78 -11.01 -18.43
C VAL A 18 1.69 -10.05 -17.67
N VAL A 19 1.51 -9.93 -16.36
CA VAL A 19 2.52 -9.33 -15.48
C VAL A 19 3.64 -10.37 -15.35
N ASN A 20 4.71 -10.19 -16.11
CA ASN A 20 5.86 -11.08 -16.10
C ASN A 20 6.65 -10.87 -14.80
N ILE A 21 6.41 -11.72 -13.80
CA ILE A 21 7.27 -11.83 -12.61
C ILE A 21 8.15 -13.06 -12.80
N LEU A 22 9.47 -12.85 -12.69
CA LEU A 22 10.50 -13.89 -12.71
C LEU A 22 10.13 -15.03 -11.74
N LEU A 23 9.96 -16.21 -12.34
CA LEU A 23 9.69 -17.53 -11.77
C LEU A 23 8.50 -17.65 -10.78
N SER A 24 7.38 -18.13 -11.34
CA SER A 24 6.30 -18.94 -10.72
C SER A 24 5.04 -18.27 -10.15
N LEU A 25 4.82 -16.97 -10.29
CA LEU A 25 3.53 -16.35 -9.93
C LEU A 25 2.91 -15.56 -11.09
N GLN A 26 1.86 -16.11 -11.68
CA GLN A 26 0.99 -15.41 -12.62
C GLN A 26 -0.06 -14.60 -11.84
N VAL A 27 -0.01 -13.27 -11.94
CA VAL A 27 -1.15 -12.42 -11.61
C VAL A 27 -2.16 -12.56 -12.75
N PHE A 28 -3.24 -13.30 -12.53
CA PHE A 28 -4.36 -13.38 -13.46
C PHE A 28 -5.36 -12.27 -13.13
N CYS A 29 -5.43 -11.24 -13.96
CA CYS A 29 -6.62 -10.39 -14.03
C CYS A 29 -7.62 -11.10 -14.96
N CYS A 30 -8.48 -11.92 -14.37
CA CYS A 30 -9.57 -12.57 -15.11
C CYS A 30 -10.80 -11.69 -14.96
N VAL A 31 -11.15 -10.96 -16.01
CA VAL A 31 -12.42 -10.25 -16.07
C VAL A 31 -13.46 -11.25 -16.56
N CYS A 32 -14.01 -11.99 -15.61
CA CYS A 32 -15.16 -12.83 -15.89
C CYS A 32 -16.40 -11.95 -15.72
N SER A 33 -17.35 -12.06 -16.64
CA SER A 33 -18.57 -11.24 -16.70
C SER A 33 -19.10 -10.91 -15.28
N SER A 34 -18.94 -9.65 -14.85
CA SER A 34 -19.36 -9.07 -13.56
C SER A 34 -18.45 -9.28 -12.32
N THR A 35 -17.17 -9.65 -12.45
CA THR A 35 -16.23 -9.67 -11.31
C THR A 35 -14.79 -9.44 -11.78
N VAL A 36 -14.09 -8.46 -11.19
CA VAL A 36 -12.64 -8.30 -11.35
C VAL A 36 -11.95 -8.81 -10.09
N LEU A 37 -11.41 -10.03 -10.16
CA LEU A 37 -10.57 -10.58 -9.10
C LEU A 37 -9.14 -10.04 -9.25
N LEU A 38 -8.75 -9.10 -8.38
CA LEU A 38 -7.34 -8.71 -8.25
C LEU A 38 -6.63 -9.71 -7.33
N LYS A 39 -6.05 -10.74 -7.95
CA LYS A 39 -5.27 -11.75 -7.23
C LYS A 39 -3.84 -11.26 -7.04
N PHE A 40 -3.53 -10.78 -5.83
CA PHE A 40 -2.21 -10.29 -5.45
C PHE A 40 -1.34 -11.41 -4.87
N GLY A 41 -0.80 -12.26 -5.74
CA GLY A 41 0.04 -13.39 -5.34
C GLY A 41 -0.70 -14.44 -4.50
N PHE A 42 -0.09 -14.90 -3.39
CA PHE A 42 -0.74 -15.80 -2.43
C PHE A 42 -1.84 -15.13 -1.61
N ASN A 43 -2.13 -13.83 -1.75
CA ASN A 43 -3.24 -13.18 -1.06
C ASN A 43 -4.31 -12.76 -2.08
N VAL A 44 -5.55 -13.16 -1.86
CA VAL A 44 -6.68 -12.82 -2.76
C VAL A 44 -7.43 -11.65 -2.15
N ILE A 45 -7.48 -10.50 -2.84
CA ILE A 45 -8.45 -9.45 -2.55
C ILE A 45 -9.56 -9.59 -3.60
N SER A 46 -10.74 -10.04 -3.16
CA SER A 46 -11.91 -10.09 -4.03
C SER A 46 -12.56 -8.71 -4.05
N LEU A 47 -12.46 -8.00 -5.18
CA LEU A 47 -13.26 -6.80 -5.46
C LEU A 47 -14.43 -7.25 -6.34
N GLN A 48 -15.59 -7.50 -5.71
CA GLN A 48 -16.81 -7.78 -6.45
C GLN A 48 -17.36 -6.45 -6.99
N PHE A 49 -17.40 -6.30 -8.31
CA PHE A 49 -18.06 -5.18 -8.99
C PHE A 49 -19.44 -5.66 -9.48
N ASN A 50 -20.56 -5.21 -8.90
CA ASN A 50 -21.87 -5.57 -9.48
C ASN A 50 -22.11 -4.78 -10.77
N VAL A 51 -21.70 -5.32 -11.92
CA VAL A 51 -22.18 -4.84 -13.22
C VAL A 51 -23.59 -5.40 -13.38
N LEU A 52 -24.60 -4.55 -13.16
CA LEU A 52 -25.99 -4.91 -13.37
C LEU A 52 -26.17 -5.31 -14.84
N LYS A 53 -26.66 -6.53 -15.07
CA LYS A 53 -27.13 -7.02 -16.36
C LYS A 53 -28.14 -6.03 -16.93
N ASP A 54 -27.96 -5.61 -18.18
CA ASP A 54 -29.02 -5.64 -19.19
C ASP A 54 -28.47 -5.23 -20.56
N LEU A 55 -28.20 -6.23 -21.41
CA LEU A 55 -28.14 -6.02 -22.85
C LEU A 55 -29.57 -5.84 -23.36
N LYS A 56 -29.95 -4.62 -23.74
CA LYS A 56 -31.00 -4.39 -24.74
C LYS A 56 -30.53 -3.39 -25.79
N SER A 57 -30.38 -3.91 -27.00
CA SER A 57 -30.68 -3.28 -28.30
C SER A 57 -30.36 -1.78 -28.45
N SER A 58 -29.22 -1.50 -29.10
CA SER A 58 -29.06 -0.52 -30.19
C SER A 58 -30.13 0.58 -30.31
N GLU A 59 -29.85 1.79 -29.81
CA GLU A 59 -30.09 3.13 -30.40
C GLU A 59 -30.22 4.30 -29.40
N GLU A 60 -30.17 4.07 -28.08
CA GLU A 60 -30.16 5.17 -27.08
C GLU A 60 -28.75 5.47 -26.53
N LEU A 61 -27.84 5.91 -27.41
CA LEU A 61 -26.56 6.53 -27.03
C LEU A 61 -26.70 8.05 -27.16
N ARG A 62 -27.15 8.72 -26.11
CA ARG A 62 -26.87 10.14 -25.79
C ARG A 62 -27.40 10.43 -24.39
N HIS A 63 -26.51 10.86 -23.49
CA HIS A 63 -26.73 11.13 -22.06
C HIS A 63 -26.96 9.92 -21.16
N ARG A 64 -25.89 9.41 -20.54
CA ARG A 64 -25.90 8.88 -19.16
C ARG A 64 -24.48 8.82 -18.62
N GLU A 65 -24.27 9.41 -17.44
CA GLU A 65 -23.03 9.35 -16.67
C GLU A 65 -22.67 7.88 -16.39
N MET A 66 -21.40 7.52 -16.57
CA MET A 66 -20.84 6.26 -16.09
C MET A 66 -20.78 6.32 -14.55
N GLU A 67 -21.82 5.82 -13.90
CA GLU A 67 -21.79 5.55 -12.47
C GLU A 67 -21.02 4.24 -12.24
N ALA A 68 -19.94 4.30 -11.47
CA ALA A 68 -19.05 3.17 -11.24
C ALA A 68 -19.79 2.03 -10.49
N PRO A 69 -19.63 0.75 -10.91
CA PRO A 69 -20.30 -0.35 -10.25
C PRO A 69 -19.84 -0.52 -8.80
N PRO A 70 -20.71 -1.00 -7.91
CA PRO A 70 -20.44 -1.06 -6.48
C PRO A 70 -19.36 -2.09 -6.18
N VAL A 71 -18.38 -1.66 -5.39
CA VAL A 71 -17.28 -2.51 -4.91
C VAL A 71 -17.61 -3.02 -3.51
N THR A 72 -17.82 -4.33 -3.40
CA THR A 72 -17.93 -5.01 -2.11
C THR A 72 -16.57 -5.61 -1.76
N VAL A 73 -15.96 -5.13 -0.69
CA VAL A 73 -14.76 -5.72 -0.08
C VAL A 73 -15.18 -6.87 0.83
N MET A 74 -14.91 -8.11 0.45
CA MET A 74 -15.08 -9.26 1.34
C MET A 74 -13.71 -9.73 1.85
N PRO A 75 -13.54 -9.94 3.17
CA PRO A 75 -12.34 -10.60 3.68
C PRO A 75 -12.32 -12.04 3.15
N VAL A 76 -11.25 -12.41 2.43
CA VAL A 76 -11.12 -13.78 1.91
C VAL A 76 -10.69 -14.70 3.05
N THR A 77 -11.65 -15.47 3.57
CA THR A 77 -11.39 -16.63 4.43
C THR A 77 -11.00 -17.82 3.56
N GLY A 78 -9.72 -17.95 3.25
CA GLY A 78 -9.20 -19.13 2.58
C GLY A 78 -7.68 -19.12 2.54
N GLY A 79 -7.05 -20.08 3.23
CA GLY A 79 -5.73 -20.69 2.97
C GLY A 79 -4.52 -19.83 2.57
N THR A 80 -4.50 -18.54 2.90
CA THR A 80 -3.49 -17.58 2.46
C THR A 80 -2.79 -16.97 3.68
N ILE A 81 -1.46 -16.81 3.63
CA ILE A 81 -0.72 -16.17 4.73
C ILE A 81 -1.06 -14.68 4.69
N ASN A 82 -2.09 -14.30 5.46
CA ASN A 82 -2.44 -12.90 5.70
C ASN A 82 -1.30 -12.25 6.48
N MET A 83 -0.51 -11.44 5.77
CA MET A 83 0.53 -10.62 6.38
C MET A 83 -0.11 -9.39 7.01
N MET A 84 0.20 -9.17 8.27
CA MET A 84 -0.22 -8.02 9.04
C MET A 84 0.95 -7.06 9.17
N GLU A 85 0.68 -5.78 8.93
CA GLU A 85 1.59 -4.69 9.29
C GLU A 85 1.31 -4.27 10.72
N TYR A 86 2.34 -4.34 11.55
CA TYR A 86 2.41 -3.71 12.86
C TYR A 86 3.10 -2.37 12.68
N LEU A 87 2.48 -1.28 13.13
CA LEU A 87 2.95 0.09 12.90
C LEU A 87 2.94 0.91 14.19
N LEU A 88 4.05 1.60 14.44
CA LEU A 88 4.17 2.72 15.36
C LEU A 88 4.63 3.96 14.59
N GLN A 89 4.12 5.13 14.95
CA GLN A 89 4.54 6.39 14.35
C GLN A 89 4.91 7.40 15.42
N GLY A 90 5.82 8.28 15.05
CA GLY A 90 6.17 9.47 15.80
C GLY A 90 6.77 10.51 14.86
N SER A 91 7.31 11.57 15.45
CA SER A 91 8.00 12.59 14.67
C SER A 91 9.20 13.13 15.44
N VAL A 92 10.16 13.67 14.69
CA VAL A 92 11.33 14.35 15.23
C VAL A 92 11.46 15.72 14.56
N LEU A 93 11.80 16.75 15.33
CA LEU A 93 12.08 18.08 14.77
C LEU A 93 13.38 18.04 13.95
N ASP A 94 13.46 18.89 12.93
CA ASP A 94 14.61 18.93 12.02
C ASP A 94 15.95 19.09 12.77
N GLN A 95 15.97 19.92 13.81
CA GLN A 95 17.15 20.14 14.67
C GLN A 95 17.65 18.91 15.44
N SER A 96 16.77 17.93 15.69
CA SER A 96 17.08 16.72 16.46
C SER A 96 17.28 15.50 15.55
N MET A 97 17.19 15.69 14.23
CA MET A 97 17.24 14.61 13.25
C MET A 97 18.59 13.88 13.26
N GLU A 98 19.71 14.60 13.29
CA GLU A 98 21.05 13.99 13.30
C GLU A 98 21.28 13.12 14.54
N SER A 99 20.85 13.60 15.71
CA SER A 99 20.91 12.86 16.97
C SER A 99 20.12 11.54 16.89
N LEU A 100 18.94 11.58 16.27
CA LEU A 100 18.14 10.38 16.03
C LEU A 100 18.85 9.41 15.08
N LEU A 101 19.39 9.88 13.96
CA LEU A 101 20.10 9.02 13.01
C LEU A 101 21.30 8.34 13.66
N HIS A 102 22.08 9.06 14.45
CA HIS A 102 23.22 8.50 15.17
C HIS A 102 22.78 7.40 16.16
N ARG A 103 21.69 7.63 16.91
CA ARG A 103 21.12 6.64 17.83
C ARG A 103 20.61 5.41 17.08
N LEU A 104 19.91 5.59 15.96
CA LEU A 104 19.41 4.49 15.13
C LEU A 104 20.54 3.62 14.58
N ARG A 105 21.65 4.22 14.14
CA ARG A 105 22.84 3.46 13.72
C ARG A 105 23.32 2.51 14.82
N GLY A 106 23.45 3.02 16.05
CA GLY A 106 23.88 2.19 17.19
C GLY A 106 22.88 1.07 17.55
N LEU A 107 21.58 1.31 17.37
CA LEU A 107 20.54 0.32 17.68
C LEU A 107 20.33 -0.72 16.57
N CYS A 108 20.66 -0.38 15.33
CA CYS A 108 20.54 -1.21 14.12
C CYS A 108 21.91 -1.79 13.69
N ASP A 109 22.70 -2.23 14.67
CA ASP A 109 23.96 -2.97 14.47
C ASP A 109 25.01 -2.23 13.62
N ASN A 110 25.00 -0.89 13.64
CA ASN A 110 25.86 -0.01 12.85
C ASN A 110 25.80 -0.24 11.33
N MET A 111 24.71 -0.82 10.84
CA MET A 111 24.47 -0.89 9.40
C MET A 111 24.25 0.50 8.82
N GLU A 112 24.79 0.74 7.62
CA GLU A 112 24.54 1.97 6.90
C GLU A 112 23.06 2.06 6.49
N PRO A 113 22.38 3.19 6.76
CA PRO A 113 21.00 3.37 6.37
C PRO A 113 20.85 3.45 4.85
N GLU A 114 19.80 2.82 4.34
CA GLU A 114 19.44 2.91 2.93
C GLU A 114 18.71 4.23 2.68
N SER A 115 19.28 5.10 1.83
CA SER A 115 18.60 6.33 1.43
C SER A 115 17.54 6.04 0.38
N PHE A 116 16.39 6.71 0.49
CA PHE A 116 15.31 6.60 -0.50
C PHE A 116 14.72 7.97 -0.82
N ALA A 117 14.17 8.07 -2.03
CA ALA A 117 13.30 9.14 -2.45
C ALA A 117 12.21 8.49 -3.31
N ASP A 118 10.98 8.51 -2.83
CA ASP A 118 9.85 7.83 -3.45
C ASP A 118 8.76 8.85 -3.78
N HIS A 119 8.16 8.71 -4.96
CA HIS A 119 6.95 9.41 -5.34
C HIS A 119 5.75 8.51 -5.05
N GLU A 120 4.88 8.96 -4.16
CA GLU A 120 3.67 8.25 -3.74
C GLU A 120 2.42 8.94 -4.28
N LEU A 121 1.56 8.15 -4.89
CA LEU A 121 0.26 8.52 -5.42
C LEU A 121 -0.80 7.78 -4.63
N VAL A 122 -1.72 8.52 -4.00
CA VAL A 122 -2.83 7.95 -3.24
C VAL A 122 -4.08 7.95 -4.10
N TYR A 123 -4.65 6.77 -4.30
CA TYR A 123 -5.84 6.53 -5.08
C TYR A 123 -7.00 6.14 -4.18
N LEU A 124 -8.16 6.72 -4.43
CA LEU A 124 -9.41 6.40 -3.76
C LEU A 124 -10.41 5.85 -4.77
N LEU A 125 -11.16 4.85 -4.33
CA LEU A 125 -12.37 4.38 -4.99
C LEU A 125 -13.54 4.61 -4.05
N LYS A 126 -14.52 5.41 -4.50
CA LYS A 126 -15.72 5.70 -3.70
C LYS A 126 -16.51 4.40 -3.50
N GLY A 127 -16.57 3.93 -2.25
CA GLY A 127 -17.41 2.79 -1.88
C GLY A 127 -18.86 3.20 -1.64
N GLN A 128 -19.80 2.25 -1.76
CA GLN A 128 -21.22 2.51 -1.49
C GLN A 128 -21.54 2.77 -0.01
N GLN A 129 -20.68 2.33 0.92
CA GLN A 129 -20.92 2.41 2.38
C GLN A 129 -20.10 3.50 3.08
N GLY A 130 -19.76 4.58 2.36
CA GLY A 130 -19.17 5.79 2.96
C GLY A 130 -17.68 5.75 3.28
N ASN A 131 -17.06 4.56 3.45
CA ASN A 131 -15.61 4.45 3.56
C ASN A 131 -14.96 4.22 2.17
N PRO A 132 -14.10 5.14 1.70
CA PRO A 132 -13.43 4.98 0.43
C PRO A 132 -12.38 3.87 0.51
N PHE A 133 -12.25 3.09 -0.57
CA PHE A 133 -11.21 2.08 -0.70
C PHE A 133 -9.92 2.76 -1.18
N MET A 134 -8.84 2.67 -0.39
CA MET A 134 -7.59 3.38 -0.64
C MET A 134 -6.50 2.44 -1.15
N LEU A 135 -5.80 2.86 -2.21
CA LEU A 135 -4.58 2.23 -2.71
C LEU A 135 -3.45 3.26 -2.77
N ARG A 136 -2.22 2.81 -2.56
CA ARG A 136 -1.02 3.64 -2.74
C ARG A 136 -0.18 3.07 -3.86
N ALA A 137 0.09 3.86 -4.88
CA ALA A 137 1.05 3.54 -5.92
C ALA A 137 2.36 4.31 -5.62
N ARG A 138 3.47 3.58 -5.57
CA ARG A 138 4.78 4.13 -5.23
C ARG A 138 5.77 3.83 -6.34
N ARG A 139 6.61 4.81 -6.70
CA ARG A 139 7.80 4.62 -7.54
C ARG A 139 9.03 5.22 -6.88
N SER A 140 10.19 4.62 -7.09
CA SER A 140 11.44 5.22 -6.66
C SER A 140 11.89 6.32 -7.62
N LEU A 141 12.31 7.46 -7.06
CA LEU A 141 12.95 8.56 -7.77
C LEU A 141 14.47 8.36 -7.88
N LEU A 142 15.08 7.65 -6.91
CA LEU A 142 16.51 7.32 -6.97
C LEU A 142 16.81 6.22 -7.99
N HIS A 143 15.85 5.32 -8.20
CA HIS A 143 15.97 4.22 -9.16
C HIS A 143 14.79 4.22 -10.14
N PRO A 144 14.79 5.09 -11.17
CA PRO A 144 13.65 5.20 -12.10
C PRO A 144 13.34 3.93 -12.90
N THR A 145 14.31 3.03 -13.03
CA THR A 145 14.16 1.72 -13.69
C THR A 145 13.55 0.66 -12.78
N ALA A 146 13.39 0.93 -11.48
CA ALA A 146 12.73 0.03 -10.56
C ALA A 146 11.23 -0.07 -10.91
N PRO A 147 10.60 -1.23 -10.68
CA PRO A 147 9.17 -1.37 -10.89
C PRO A 147 8.37 -0.46 -9.96
N TRP A 148 7.14 -0.18 -10.36
CA TRP A 148 6.18 0.45 -9.47
C TRP A 148 5.78 -0.52 -8.36
N HIS A 149 5.27 0.01 -7.26
CA HIS A 149 4.71 -0.78 -6.18
C HIS A 149 3.27 -0.35 -5.93
N LEU A 150 2.35 -1.31 -5.95
CA LEU A 150 0.98 -1.11 -5.53
C LEU A 150 0.81 -1.66 -4.12
N ARG A 151 0.36 -0.81 -3.20
CA ARG A 151 0.17 -1.13 -1.80
C ARG A 151 -1.28 -0.92 -1.38
N TYR A 152 -1.86 -1.95 -0.81
CA TYR A 152 -3.15 -1.91 -0.13
C TYR A 152 -2.94 -1.98 1.38
N LEU A 153 -3.64 -1.12 2.11
CA LEU A 153 -3.65 -1.07 3.56
C LEU A 153 -5.08 -1.28 4.03
N GLY A 154 -5.33 -2.39 4.71
CA GLY A 154 -6.63 -2.73 5.26
C GLY A 154 -7.02 -1.82 6.43
N GLN A 155 -8.27 -1.95 6.85
CA GLN A 155 -8.75 -1.27 8.05
C GLN A 155 -7.94 -1.73 9.27
N PRO A 156 -7.50 -0.81 10.14
CA PRO A 156 -6.88 -1.17 11.40
C PRO A 156 -7.82 -2.02 12.25
N GLU A 157 -7.26 -3.01 12.94
CA GLU A 157 -8.02 -3.82 13.90
C GLU A 157 -8.41 -2.95 15.11
N VAL A 158 -9.68 -2.56 15.17
CA VAL A 158 -10.26 -1.77 16.26
C VAL A 158 -10.85 -2.73 17.29
N GLY A 159 -10.22 -2.85 18.46
CA GLY A 159 -10.81 -3.65 19.55
C GLY A 159 -9.82 -4.00 20.65
N ASP A 160 -8.54 -4.17 20.31
CA ASP A 160 -7.55 -4.59 21.30
C ASP A 160 -6.77 -3.40 21.87
N LYS A 161 -7.16 -2.99 23.08
CA LYS A 161 -6.47 -1.94 23.86
C LYS A 161 -5.14 -2.42 24.46
N SER A 162 -4.91 -3.73 24.53
CA SER A 162 -3.66 -4.27 25.08
C SER A 162 -2.50 -4.09 24.10
N ARG A 163 -2.78 -4.12 22.79
CA ARG A 163 -1.76 -4.00 21.75
C ARG A 163 -1.13 -2.63 21.68
N HIS A 164 0.19 -2.63 21.71
CA HIS A 164 1.01 -1.41 21.70
C HIS A 164 1.20 -0.81 20.32
N ALA A 165 0.99 -1.59 19.26
CA ALA A 165 1.08 -1.16 17.87
C ALA A 165 -0.29 -1.15 17.17
N LEU A 166 -0.39 -0.37 16.09
CA LEU A 166 -1.49 -0.48 15.15
C LEU A 166 -1.28 -1.73 14.30
N VAL A 167 -2.33 -2.53 14.10
CA VAL A 167 -2.27 -3.77 13.32
C VAL A 167 -3.29 -3.69 12.20
N ARG A 168 -2.86 -3.93 10.96
CA ARG A 168 -3.74 -3.93 9.78
C ARG A 168 -3.24 -4.89 8.71
N ASN A 169 -4.15 -5.36 7.85
CA ASN A 169 -3.76 -6.14 6.67
C ASN A 169 -2.91 -5.26 5.73
N CYS A 170 -1.82 -5.80 5.20
CA CYS A 170 -0.97 -5.11 4.24
C CYS A 170 -0.63 -6.04 3.07
N VAL A 171 -0.86 -5.52 1.86
CA VAL A 171 -0.45 -6.18 0.61
C VAL A 171 0.40 -5.20 -0.18
N ASP A 172 1.60 -5.62 -0.58
CA ASP A 172 2.53 -4.84 -1.41
C ASP A 172 3.00 -5.72 -2.57
N VAL A 173 2.82 -5.24 -3.80
CA VAL A 173 3.13 -5.98 -5.02
C VAL A 173 3.83 -5.08 -6.03
N ALA A 174 4.88 -5.61 -6.66
CA ALA A 174 5.54 -4.95 -7.77
C ALA A 174 4.63 -4.93 -9.01
N ALA A 175 4.59 -3.81 -9.71
CA ALA A 175 3.73 -3.52 -10.83
C ALA A 175 4.50 -2.87 -11.99
N SER A 176 3.90 -2.90 -13.18
CA SER A 176 4.44 -2.27 -14.38
C SER A 176 4.36 -0.74 -14.30
N HIS A 177 5.07 -0.07 -15.21
CA HIS A 177 5.04 1.39 -15.31
C HIS A 177 3.69 2.00 -15.68
N SER A 178 2.77 1.18 -16.21
CA SER A 178 1.41 1.57 -16.60
C SER A 178 0.40 1.52 -15.43
N LEU A 179 0.88 1.39 -14.19
CA LEU A 179 0.02 1.27 -13.02
C LEU A 179 -0.92 2.48 -12.82
N PRO A 180 -0.46 3.74 -12.94
CA PRO A 180 -1.34 4.91 -12.80
C PRO A 180 -2.49 4.92 -13.80
N GLU A 181 -2.20 4.64 -15.06
CA GLU A 181 -3.20 4.60 -16.14
C GLU A 181 -4.21 3.49 -15.89
N PHE A 182 -3.73 2.29 -15.52
CA PHE A 182 -4.57 1.17 -15.17
C PHE A 182 -5.53 1.47 -14.00
N LEU A 183 -5.04 2.12 -12.93
CA LEU A 183 -5.89 2.50 -11.79
C LEU A 183 -6.98 3.50 -12.21
N ASN A 184 -6.63 4.47 -13.04
CA ASN A 184 -7.58 5.44 -13.57
C ASN A 184 -8.65 4.77 -14.46
N GLU A 185 -8.27 3.82 -15.31
CA GLU A 185 -9.19 3.02 -16.14
C GLU A 185 -10.13 2.15 -15.30
N MET A 186 -9.64 1.63 -14.16
CA MET A 186 -10.42 0.88 -13.17
C MET A 186 -11.40 1.74 -12.36
N GLY A 187 -11.41 3.06 -12.57
CA GLY A 187 -12.31 4.00 -11.90
C GLY A 187 -11.79 4.57 -10.59
N PHE A 188 -10.54 4.28 -10.21
CA PHE A 188 -9.90 4.98 -9.09
C PHE A 188 -9.65 6.43 -9.46
N ARG A 189 -9.73 7.31 -8.45
CA ARG A 189 -9.37 8.72 -8.57
C ARG A 189 -8.15 8.98 -7.70
N MET A 190 -7.15 9.62 -8.28
CA MET A 190 -6.02 10.13 -7.50
C MET A 190 -6.55 11.23 -6.56
N ASP A 191 -6.27 11.08 -5.28
CA ASP A 191 -6.68 12.02 -4.24
C ASP A 191 -5.58 13.05 -3.97
N HIS A 192 -4.37 12.56 -3.69
CA HIS A 192 -3.18 13.40 -3.52
C HIS A 192 -1.91 12.64 -3.91
N GLU A 193 -0.85 13.41 -4.14
CA GLU A 193 0.49 12.89 -4.40
C GLU A 193 1.52 13.65 -3.56
N PHE A 194 2.58 12.96 -3.18
CA PHE A 194 3.67 13.54 -2.41
C PHE A 194 4.98 12.81 -2.68
N VAL A 195 6.08 13.45 -2.32
CA VAL A 195 7.42 12.85 -2.35
C VAL A 195 7.88 12.59 -0.92
N ALA A 196 8.25 11.35 -0.63
CA ALA A 196 8.87 10.98 0.63
C ALA A 196 10.37 10.79 0.41
N LYS A 197 11.21 11.54 1.12
CA LYS A 197 12.68 11.40 1.08
C LYS A 197 13.21 11.08 2.45
N GLY A 198 14.11 10.12 2.58
CA GLY A 198 14.53 9.68 3.90
C GLY A 198 15.56 8.57 3.92
N GLN A 199 15.65 7.96 5.10
CA GLN A 199 16.56 6.86 5.40
C GLN A 199 15.77 5.69 6.00
N VAL A 200 16.13 4.47 5.59
CA VAL A 200 15.58 3.22 6.10
C VAL A 200 16.66 2.50 6.90
N PHE A 201 16.33 2.20 8.16
CA PHE A 201 17.13 1.38 9.06
C PHE A 201 16.44 0.03 9.26
N ARG A 202 17.23 -1.04 9.38
CA ARG A 202 16.72 -2.39 9.59
C ARG A 202 17.40 -3.02 10.81
N LYS A 203 16.60 -3.71 11.63
CA LYS A 203 17.07 -4.55 12.73
C LYS A 203 16.24 -5.84 12.74
N GLY A 204 16.81 -6.92 12.23
CA GLY A 204 16.05 -8.14 11.97
C GLY A 204 14.85 -7.85 11.07
N ALA A 205 13.63 -8.19 11.52
CA ALA A 205 12.39 -7.92 10.81
C ALA A 205 11.85 -6.48 11.00
N MET A 206 12.41 -5.70 11.93
CA MET A 206 11.99 -4.32 12.18
C MET A 206 12.56 -3.38 11.13
N LYS A 207 11.68 -2.56 10.55
CA LYS A 207 12.02 -1.50 9.62
C LYS A 207 11.67 -0.16 10.23
N VAL A 208 12.68 0.69 10.45
CA VAL A 208 12.49 2.08 10.88
C VAL A 208 12.72 2.99 9.68
N VAL A 209 11.73 3.79 9.34
CA VAL A 209 11.79 4.78 8.26
C VAL A 209 11.78 6.16 8.89
N VAL A 210 12.78 6.98 8.57
CA VAL A 210 12.83 8.40 8.92
C VAL A 210 12.70 9.18 7.63
N SER A 211 11.57 9.87 7.43
CA SER A 211 11.24 10.49 6.16
C SER A 211 10.73 11.92 6.30
N LYS A 212 11.13 12.78 5.36
CA LYS A 212 10.55 14.09 5.12
C LYS A 212 9.47 13.93 4.06
N LEU A 213 8.26 14.36 4.37
CA LEU A 213 7.18 14.40 3.40
C LEU A 213 7.16 15.76 2.73
N LEU A 214 7.19 15.76 1.40
CA LEU A 214 7.17 16.94 0.56
C LEU A 214 5.92 16.92 -0.31
N ARG A 215 5.14 17.98 -0.25
CA ARG A 215 3.98 18.17 -1.11
C ARG A 215 4.44 18.50 -2.53
N VAL A 216 3.82 17.87 -3.51
CA VAL A 216 4.01 18.22 -4.92
C VAL A 216 3.10 19.41 -5.27
N LEU A 217 3.70 20.50 -5.78
CA LEU A 217 3.00 21.75 -6.06
C LEU A 217 2.29 21.76 -7.42
N ALA A 218 2.81 20.99 -8.37
CA ALA A 218 2.23 20.81 -9.70
C ALA A 218 2.19 19.33 -10.01
N THR A 219 1.01 18.82 -10.36
CA THR A 219 0.79 17.36 -10.48
C THR A 219 1.78 16.68 -11.41
N GLY A 220 2.38 15.58 -10.94
CA GLY A 220 3.42 14.84 -11.63
C GLY A 220 4.81 15.49 -11.65
N ASN A 221 4.96 16.74 -11.19
CA ASN A 221 6.25 17.43 -11.14
C ASN A 221 6.94 17.25 -9.77
N THR A 222 7.70 16.17 -9.64
CA THR A 222 8.41 15.80 -8.41
C THR A 222 9.61 16.69 -8.06
N GLU A 223 10.00 17.60 -8.95
CA GLU A 223 11.04 18.60 -8.69
C GLU A 223 10.48 19.83 -7.98
N ASN A 224 9.22 20.18 -8.26
CA ASN A 224 8.56 21.33 -7.66
C ASN A 224 7.81 20.92 -6.39
N THR A 225 8.55 20.84 -5.29
CA THR A 225 8.04 20.32 -4.01
C THR A 225 8.31 21.26 -2.84
N GLU A 226 7.41 21.26 -1.86
CA GLU A 226 7.55 22.01 -0.61
C GLU A 226 7.44 21.08 0.62
N PRO A 227 8.19 21.31 1.71
CA PRO A 227 8.05 20.50 2.92
C PRO A 227 6.65 20.63 3.53
N LEU A 228 6.03 19.51 3.90
CA LEU A 228 4.71 19.52 4.57
C LEU A 228 4.79 19.98 6.03
N SER A 229 5.94 19.78 6.69
CA SER A 229 6.16 20.15 8.09
C SER A 229 7.63 20.46 8.37
N LEU A 230 7.90 21.03 9.55
CA LEU A 230 9.23 21.26 10.12
C LEU A 230 9.75 20.06 10.93
N SER A 231 9.22 18.88 10.64
CA SER A 231 9.59 17.62 11.30
C SER A 231 9.82 16.53 10.26
N TYR A 232 10.51 15.47 10.68
CA TYR A 232 10.56 14.21 9.98
C TYR A 232 9.53 13.26 10.61
N LEU A 233 8.82 12.53 9.75
CA LEU A 233 8.00 11.41 10.15
C LEU A 233 8.91 10.23 10.47
N VAL A 234 8.65 9.56 11.59
CA VAL A 234 9.36 8.34 11.99
C VAL A 234 8.36 7.22 12.09
N GLU A 235 8.56 6.18 11.29
CA GLU A 235 7.68 5.00 11.26
C GLU A 235 8.48 3.76 11.63
N LEU A 236 8.03 3.01 12.64
CA LEU A 236 8.54 1.68 12.94
C LEU A 236 7.49 0.67 12.50
N SER A 237 7.89 -0.23 11.60
CA SER A 237 6.99 -1.22 11.01
C SER A 237 7.60 -2.62 11.01
N VAL A 238 6.73 -3.62 11.19
CA VAL A 238 7.04 -5.05 11.04
C VAL A 238 5.95 -5.71 10.21
N LEU A 239 6.33 -6.56 9.26
CA LEU A 239 5.40 -7.44 8.56
C LEU A 239 5.52 -8.84 9.17
N ALA A 240 4.42 -9.34 9.71
CA ALA A 240 4.36 -10.68 10.32
C ALA A 240 3.03 -11.35 10.01
N PRO A 241 2.95 -12.70 10.05
CA PRO A 241 1.67 -13.41 9.99
C PRO A 241 0.72 -12.96 11.10
N ALA A 242 -0.59 -13.10 10.86
CA ALA A 242 -1.60 -12.80 11.87
C ALA A 242 -1.41 -13.64 13.16
N GLY A 243 -1.70 -13.03 14.32
CA GLY A 243 -1.69 -13.71 15.63
C GLY A 243 -0.34 -13.74 16.36
N GLN A 244 0.63 -12.91 15.97
CA GLN A 244 1.93 -12.80 16.64
C GLN A 244 1.97 -11.60 17.60
N ASP A 245 1.46 -11.79 18.83
CA ASP A 245 1.35 -10.69 19.80
C ASP A 245 2.70 -10.18 20.32
N ASN A 246 3.72 -11.06 20.38
CA ASN A 246 5.09 -10.75 20.81
C ASN A 246 5.75 -9.64 19.95
N VAL A 247 5.38 -9.54 18.67
CA VAL A 247 5.88 -8.48 17.78
C VAL A 247 5.59 -7.08 18.35
N SER A 248 4.42 -6.90 18.95
CA SER A 248 4.02 -5.60 19.51
C SER A 248 4.81 -5.22 20.77
N GLU A 249 5.20 -6.20 21.57
CA GLU A 249 6.03 -6.01 22.76
C GLU A 249 7.48 -5.67 22.37
N ASP A 250 8.04 -6.41 21.40
CA ASP A 250 9.39 -6.15 20.88
C ASP A 250 9.48 -4.76 20.25
N MET A 251 8.47 -4.37 19.46
CA MET A 251 8.39 -3.02 18.88
C MET A 251 8.32 -1.93 19.95
N ARG A 252 7.55 -2.14 21.03
CA ARG A 252 7.51 -1.21 22.16
C ARG A 252 8.87 -1.13 22.84
N SER A 253 9.52 -2.25 23.11
CA SER A 253 10.85 -2.30 23.74
C SER A 253 11.90 -1.54 22.91
N PHE A 254 11.85 -1.65 21.59
CA PHE A 254 12.69 -0.86 20.70
C PHE A 254 12.33 0.63 20.73
N ALA A 255 11.03 0.98 20.70
CA ALA A 255 10.57 2.36 20.77
C ALA A 255 10.98 3.08 22.07
N GLU A 256 10.97 2.39 23.22
CA GLU A 256 11.44 2.96 24.49
C GLU A 256 12.93 3.36 24.44
N GLN A 257 13.75 2.64 23.68
CA GLN A 257 15.17 2.96 23.52
C GLN A 257 15.43 4.22 22.68
N LEU A 258 14.41 4.73 21.98
CA LEU A 258 14.48 5.99 21.22
C LEU A 258 14.07 7.20 22.04
N LYS A 259 13.50 7.02 23.24
CA LYS A 259 13.19 8.14 24.14
C LYS A 259 14.48 8.74 24.71
N PRO A 260 14.52 10.08 24.92
CA PRO A 260 13.44 11.04 24.68
C PRO A 260 13.42 11.63 23.26
N LEU A 261 14.28 11.19 22.34
CA LEU A 261 14.43 11.79 21.01
C LEU A 261 13.15 11.71 20.18
N VAL A 262 12.49 10.55 20.21
CA VAL A 262 11.23 10.31 19.51
C VAL A 262 10.30 9.50 20.40
N HIS A 263 9.03 9.89 20.40
CA HIS A 263 7.95 9.14 21.02
C HIS A 263 7.19 8.41 19.92
N LEU A 264 7.41 7.10 19.79
CA LEU A 264 6.68 6.25 18.85
C LEU A 264 5.45 5.66 19.54
N GLU A 265 4.28 5.92 18.98
CA GLU A 265 3.00 5.52 19.55
C GLU A 265 2.09 4.87 18.50
N LYS A 266 1.07 4.16 19.00
CA LYS A 266 -0.03 3.67 18.19
C LYS A 266 -0.88 4.85 17.73
N ILE A 267 -1.01 5.01 16.42
CA ILE A 267 -1.83 6.06 15.82
C ILE A 267 -3.31 5.69 16.02
N ASP A 268 -4.14 6.71 16.25
CA ASP A 268 -5.59 6.53 16.18
C ASP A 268 -6.00 6.17 14.73
N PRO A 269 -6.67 5.02 14.51
CA PRO A 269 -7.20 4.64 13.19
C PRO A 269 -8.01 5.74 12.49
N LYS A 270 -8.68 6.62 13.26
CA LYS A 270 -9.46 7.74 12.71
C LYS A 270 -8.61 8.84 12.09
N ARG A 271 -7.32 8.88 12.39
CA ARG A 271 -6.36 9.86 11.84
C ARG A 271 -5.66 9.35 10.57
N LEU A 272 -5.92 8.10 10.18
CA LEU A 272 -5.34 7.45 8.98
C LEU A 272 -6.28 7.45 7.77
N MET A 273 -7.54 7.86 7.97
CA MET A 273 -8.59 7.94 6.94
C MET A 273 -8.91 9.38 6.59
#